data_AF-A0A7W0MQ42-F1
#
_entry.id   AF-A0A7W0MQ42-F1
#
_cell.length_a   1.000
_cell.length_b   1.000
_cell.length_c   1.000
_cell.angle_alpha   90.00
_cell.angle_beta   90.00
_cell.angle_gamma   90.00
#
_symmetry.space_group_name_H-M   'P 1'
#
loop_
_entity.id
_entity.type
_entity.pdbx_description
1 polymer ?
#
loop_
_entity_poly.entity_id
_entity_poly.type
_entity_poly.pdbx_seq_one_letter_code
_entity_poly.pdbx_strand_id
1 'polypeptide(L)'
;MIAVLAMLPMRRRAFGGLALGSSVRVTAGGIDIALSAEMTKTGAPWEASVPSIIEPVLRRYIEEARPHLLARATAPHAFLWISSSGGPFALDHITQHIGKITRRFFGVSITPHLFRDAAATSLSRLSPQDAMLIRPLLGHSSFRTAERHYIHASSNEVGRDYAKVLAGLLEEST
;
A
#
# COMPACT_ATOMS: atom_id res chain seq x y z
N MET A 1 3.86 -0.50 -8.06
CA MET A 1 2.59 0.19 -7.71
C MET A 1 1.45 -0.79 -7.43
N ILE A 2 1.03 -1.61 -8.40
CA ILE A 2 -0.10 -2.56 -8.21
C ILE A 2 0.11 -3.51 -7.03
N ALA A 3 1.27 -4.18 -6.97
CA ALA A 3 1.61 -5.08 -5.87
C ALA A 3 1.50 -4.41 -4.49
N VAL A 4 1.96 -3.16 -4.37
CA VAL A 4 1.86 -2.37 -3.13
C VAL A 4 0.41 -2.08 -2.79
N LEU A 5 -0.43 -1.67 -3.73
CA LEU A 5 -1.86 -1.43 -3.45
C LEU A 5 -2.65 -2.70 -3.15
N ALA A 6 -2.25 -3.84 -3.71
CA ALA A 6 -2.88 -5.13 -3.42
C ALA A 6 -2.62 -5.58 -1.97
N MET A 7 -1.42 -5.34 -1.44
CA MET A 7 -1.02 -5.75 -0.09
C MET A 7 -1.21 -4.67 0.98
N LEU A 8 -1.02 -3.41 0.60
CA LEU A 8 -1.11 -2.22 1.45
C LEU A 8 -2.07 -1.23 0.77
N PRO A 9 -3.39 -1.46 0.87
CA PRO A 9 -4.40 -0.74 0.11
C PRO A 9 -4.58 0.69 0.66
N MET A 10 -3.59 1.56 0.47
CA MET A 10 -3.58 2.94 0.93
C MET A 10 -4.57 3.81 0.13
N ARG A 11 -5.08 4.89 0.75
CA ARG A 11 -5.85 5.90 0.02
C ARG A 11 -4.96 6.54 -1.05
N ARG A 12 -5.53 6.81 -2.23
CA ARG A 12 -4.82 7.40 -3.38
C ARG A 12 -3.92 8.58 -3.02
N ARG A 13 -4.42 9.53 -2.21
CA ARG A 13 -3.66 10.73 -1.80
C ARG A 13 -2.41 10.36 -1.00
N ALA A 14 -2.55 9.48 0.01
CA ALA A 14 -1.42 9.00 0.80
C ALA A 14 -0.44 8.21 -0.08
N PHE A 15 -0.96 7.31 -0.91
CA PHE A 15 -0.16 6.50 -1.83
C PHE A 15 0.66 7.35 -2.79
N GLY A 16 0.06 8.37 -3.41
CA GLY A 16 0.77 9.29 -4.30
C GLY A 16 1.76 10.21 -3.60
N GLY A 17 1.55 10.49 -2.32
CA GLY A 17 2.42 11.33 -1.49
C GLY A 17 3.59 10.60 -0.84
N LEU A 18 3.76 9.30 -1.08
CA LEU A 18 4.88 8.54 -0.52
C LEU A 18 6.22 9.14 -0.98
N ALA A 19 7.16 9.28 -0.05
CA ALA A 19 8.47 9.88 -0.28
C ALA A 19 9.56 9.19 0.55
N LEU A 20 10.70 8.91 -0.08
CA LEU A 20 11.87 8.32 0.59
C LEU A 20 12.41 9.27 1.67
N GLY A 21 12.80 8.71 2.81
CA GLY A 21 13.34 9.47 3.94
C GLY A 21 12.30 10.26 4.74
N SER A 22 11.04 10.27 4.30
CA SER A 22 9.91 10.89 5.02
C SER A 22 8.88 9.84 5.40
N SER A 23 8.10 9.34 4.43
CA SER A 23 7.04 8.36 4.66
C SER A 23 7.42 6.94 4.25
N VAL A 24 8.61 6.76 3.64
CA VAL A 24 9.16 5.47 3.25
C VAL A 24 10.57 5.35 3.79
N ARG A 25 10.80 4.35 4.64
CA ARG A 25 12.11 4.02 5.20
C ARG A 25 12.58 2.70 4.60
N VAL A 26 13.75 2.72 3.99
CA VAL A 26 14.38 1.54 3.38
C VAL A 26 15.59 1.17 4.23
N THR A 27 15.64 -0.07 4.69
CA THR A 27 16.77 -0.63 5.44
C THR A 27 17.20 -1.95 4.80
N ALA A 28 18.30 -2.55 5.25
CA ALA A 28 18.68 -3.90 4.84
C ALA A 28 17.65 -4.96 5.29
N GLY A 29 16.92 -4.71 6.37
CA GLY A 29 15.93 -5.65 6.93
C GLY A 29 14.54 -5.55 6.32
N GLY A 30 14.29 -4.57 5.44
CA GLY A 30 13.00 -4.39 4.78
C GLY A 30 12.66 -2.93 4.48
N ILE A 31 11.41 -2.71 4.11
CA ILE A 31 10.86 -1.39 3.78
C ILE A 31 9.66 -1.13 4.68
N ASP A 32 9.67 0.00 5.37
CA ASP A 32 8.55 0.46 6.19
C ASP A 32 7.90 1.70 5.58
N ILE A 33 6.58 1.77 5.68
CA ILE A 33 5.78 2.93 5.32
C ILE A 33 5.18 3.54 6.58
N ALA A 34 5.40 4.83 6.77
CA ALA A 34 4.83 5.60 7.88
C ALA A 34 4.12 6.84 7.33
N LEU A 35 2.81 6.90 7.53
CA LEU A 35 1.96 8.02 7.14
C LEU A 35 1.68 8.87 8.38
N SER A 36 2.07 10.14 8.32
CA SER A 36 1.74 11.10 9.36
C SER A 36 0.23 11.41 9.39
N ALA A 37 -0.24 12.04 10.46
CA ALA A 37 -1.64 12.43 10.61
C ALA A 37 -2.15 13.22 9.40
N GLU A 38 -1.35 14.15 8.87
CA GLU A 38 -1.68 15.03 7.74
C GLU A 38 -1.82 14.28 6.41
N MET A 39 -1.18 13.12 6.30
CA MET A 39 -1.27 12.25 5.11
C MET A 39 -2.53 11.38 5.13
N THR A 40 -3.17 11.23 6.29
CA THR A 40 -4.36 10.39 6.47
C THR A 40 -5.63 11.23 6.52
N LYS A 41 -6.70 10.76 5.86
CA LYS A 41 -8.00 11.47 5.91
C LYS A 41 -8.65 11.46 7.31
N THR A 42 -8.24 10.55 8.19
CA THR A 42 -8.75 10.45 9.57
C THR A 42 -7.95 11.27 10.58
N GLY A 43 -6.79 11.83 10.18
CA GLY A 43 -5.87 12.49 11.11
C GLY A 43 -5.15 11.52 12.06
N ALA A 44 -5.27 10.21 11.85
CA ALA A 44 -4.62 9.19 12.67
C ALA A 44 -3.39 8.65 11.93
N PRO A 45 -2.20 8.64 12.53
CA PRO A 45 -1.01 8.07 11.89
C PRO A 45 -1.23 6.59 11.56
N TRP A 46 -0.56 6.13 10.50
CA TRP A 46 -0.63 4.75 10.05
C TRP A 46 0.75 4.27 9.64
N GLU A 47 1.11 3.07 10.08
CA GLU A 47 2.40 2.47 9.78
C GLU A 47 2.21 1.03 9.32
N ALA A 48 3.02 0.60 8.36
CA ALA A 48 3.06 -0.80 7.94
C ALA A 48 4.44 -1.15 7.39
N SER A 49 4.96 -2.31 7.79
CA SER A 49 6.06 -2.97 7.10
C SER A 49 5.54 -3.56 5.79
N VAL A 50 6.32 -3.38 4.72
CA VAL A 50 6.04 -3.96 3.41
C VAL A 50 6.20 -5.48 3.50
N PRO A 51 5.15 -6.27 3.16
CA PRO A 51 5.21 -7.72 3.25
C PRO A 51 6.33 -8.31 2.38
N SER A 52 6.99 -9.35 2.88
CA SER A 52 8.13 -10.01 2.23
C SER A 52 7.85 -10.45 0.79
N ILE A 53 6.61 -10.84 0.48
CA ILE A 53 6.20 -11.24 -0.88
C ILE A 53 6.30 -10.11 -1.92
N ILE A 54 6.14 -8.85 -1.51
CA ILE A 54 6.25 -7.69 -2.43
C ILE A 54 7.47 -6.81 -2.16
N GLU A 55 8.18 -7.03 -1.06
CA GLU A 55 9.35 -6.25 -0.66
C GLU A 55 10.44 -6.25 -1.75
N PRO A 56 10.84 -7.41 -2.34
CA PRO A 56 11.89 -7.41 -3.37
C PRO A 56 11.48 -6.64 -4.63
N VAL A 57 10.20 -6.66 -4.97
CA VAL A 57 9.64 -5.93 -6.12
C VAL A 57 9.69 -4.42 -5.87
N LEU A 58 9.33 -3.98 -4.67
CA LEU A 58 9.40 -2.57 -4.31
C LEU A 58 10.85 -2.09 -4.20
N ARG A 59 11.73 -2.89 -3.59
CA ARG A 59 13.17 -2.60 -3.48
C ARG A 59 13.80 -2.40 -4.84
N ARG A 60 13.58 -3.35 -5.76
CA ARG A 60 14.05 -3.26 -7.15
C ARG A 60 13.58 -1.98 -7.84
N TYR A 61 12.32 -1.60 -7.64
CA TYR A 61 11.84 -0.32 -8.17
C TYR A 61 12.60 0.87 -7.56
N ILE A 62 12.83 0.89 -6.25
CA ILE A 62 13.51 1.99 -5.55
C ILE A 62 14.98 2.10 -5.95
N GLU A 63 15.69 0.97 -6.05
CA GLU A 63 17.15 0.92 -6.21
C GLU A 63 17.57 0.87 -7.68
N GLU A 64 16.78 0.25 -8.57
CA GLU A 64 17.11 0.14 -9.99
C GLU A 64 16.27 1.10 -10.83
N ALA A 65 14.95 0.94 -10.87
CA ALA A 65 14.12 1.63 -11.86
C ALA A 65 13.95 3.13 -11.59
N ARG A 66 13.75 3.51 -10.32
CA ARG A 66 13.49 4.88 -9.88
C ARG A 66 14.66 5.82 -10.22
N PRO A 67 15.94 5.48 -9.97
CA PRO A 67 17.08 6.31 -10.39
C PRO A 67 17.09 6.64 -11.88
N HIS A 68 16.80 5.67 -12.75
CA HIS A 68 16.74 5.88 -14.20
C HIS A 68 15.65 6.87 -14.62
N LEU A 69 14.49 6.84 -13.94
CA LEU A 69 13.42 7.80 -14.17
C LEU A 69 13.78 9.18 -13.63
N LEU A 70 14.38 9.23 -12.45
CA LEU A 70 14.78 10.46 -11.77
C LEU A 70 15.91 11.21 -12.51
N ALA A 71 16.73 10.51 -13.29
CA ALA A 71 17.73 11.13 -14.15
C ALA A 71 17.15 12.13 -15.18
N ARG A 72 15.83 12.09 -15.41
CA ARG A 72 15.10 13.02 -16.29
C ARG A 72 14.46 14.20 -15.53
N ALA A 73 14.55 14.22 -14.21
CA ALA A 73 13.90 15.23 -13.38
C ALA A 73 14.54 16.60 -13.60
N THR A 74 13.70 17.64 -13.66
CA THR A 74 14.16 19.04 -13.73
C THR A 74 14.65 19.57 -12.39
N ALA A 75 14.24 18.95 -11.29
CA ALA A 75 14.63 19.30 -9.93
C ALA A 75 14.67 18.04 -9.03
N PRO A 76 15.55 17.99 -8.02
CA PRO A 76 15.62 16.86 -7.10
C PRO A 76 14.36 16.75 -6.24
N HIS A 77 13.87 15.52 -6.04
CA HIS A 77 12.77 15.24 -5.11
C HIS A 77 12.78 13.80 -4.60
N ALA A 78 12.15 13.60 -3.45
CA ALA A 78 12.13 12.32 -2.75
C ALA A 78 10.87 11.46 -3.02
N PHE A 79 9.89 11.97 -3.78
CA PHE A 79 8.66 11.21 -4.10
C PHE A 79 8.98 9.80 -4.62
N LEU A 80 8.25 8.81 -4.13
CA LEU A 80 8.47 7.41 -4.45
C LEU A 80 8.09 7.14 -5.91
N TRP A 81 6.92 7.60 -6.34
CA TRP A 81 6.39 7.33 -7.68
C TRP A 81 6.83 8.41 -8.68
N ILE A 82 7.62 7.99 -9.67
CA ILE A 82 8.18 8.88 -10.70
C ILE A 82 7.48 8.61 -12.03
N SER A 83 7.04 9.67 -12.70
CA SER A 83 6.47 9.62 -14.04
C SER A 83 7.57 9.50 -15.11
N SER A 84 7.19 9.25 -16.37
CA SER A 84 8.15 9.12 -17.48
C SER A 84 8.94 10.40 -17.78
N SER A 85 8.43 11.57 -17.34
CA SER A 85 9.11 12.87 -17.45
C SER A 85 10.08 13.13 -16.30
N GLY A 86 10.26 12.19 -15.37
CA GLY A 86 11.16 12.34 -14.22
C GLY A 86 10.55 13.11 -13.04
N GLY A 87 9.42 13.79 -13.22
CA GLY A 87 8.69 14.43 -12.14
C GLY A 87 7.83 13.47 -11.32
N PRO A 88 7.30 13.91 -10.16
CA PRO A 88 6.41 13.10 -9.34
C PRO A 88 5.12 12.77 -10.09
N PHE A 89 4.58 11.58 -9.84
CA PHE A 89 3.29 11.19 -10.40
C PHE A 89 2.17 12.07 -9.83
N ALA A 90 1.46 12.80 -10.70
CA ALA A 90 0.24 13.50 -10.31
C ALA A 90 -0.85 12.51 -9.85
N LEU A 91 -1.64 12.89 -8.85
CA LEU A 91 -2.64 11.99 -8.23
C LEU A 91 -3.66 11.43 -9.23
N ASP A 92 -4.11 12.24 -10.20
CA ASP A 92 -5.05 11.79 -11.22
C ASP A 92 -4.38 10.84 -12.23
N HIS A 93 -3.11 11.08 -12.54
CA HIS A 93 -2.32 10.21 -13.41
C HIS A 93 -2.05 8.86 -12.75
N ILE A 94 -1.89 8.79 -11.42
CA ILE A 94 -1.77 7.51 -10.70
C ILE A 94 -3.00 6.63 -10.94
N THR A 95 -4.20 7.18 -10.74
CA THR A 95 -5.45 6.43 -10.95
C THR A 95 -5.55 5.92 -12.38
N GLN A 96 -5.32 6.80 -13.36
CA GLN A 96 -5.40 6.44 -14.78
C GLN A 96 -4.34 5.41 -15.17
N HIS A 97 -3.10 5.57 -14.69
CA HIS A 97 -2.00 4.67 -14.98
C HIS A 97 -2.27 3.26 -14.43
N ILE A 98 -2.69 3.15 -13.17
CA ILE A 98 -3.05 1.88 -12.55
C ILE A 98 -4.25 1.25 -13.27
N GLY A 99 -5.30 2.03 -13.57
CA GLY A 99 -6.47 1.55 -14.31
C GLY A 99 -6.12 1.04 -15.70
N LYS A 100 -5.23 1.73 -16.42
CA LYS A 100 -4.73 1.32 -17.74
C LYS A 100 -3.94 0.01 -17.67
N ILE A 101 -3.02 -0.10 -16.71
CA ILE A 101 -2.20 -1.32 -16.55
C ILE A 101 -3.09 -2.51 -16.17
N THR A 102 -3.96 -2.34 -15.17
CA THR A 102 -4.87 -3.41 -14.72
C THR A 102 -5.83 -3.83 -15.82
N ARG A 103 -6.38 -2.90 -16.62
CA ARG A 103 -7.20 -3.24 -17.79
C ARG A 103 -6.42 -4.05 -18.83
N ARG A 104 -5.15 -3.69 -19.07
CA ARG A 104 -4.29 -4.40 -20.02
C ARG A 104 -4.01 -5.84 -19.59
N PHE A 105 -3.76 -6.07 -18.30
CA PHE A 105 -3.37 -7.39 -17.80
C PHE A 105 -4.54 -8.27 -17.37
N PHE A 106 -5.63 -7.67 -16.87
CA PHE A 106 -6.77 -8.39 -16.27
C PHE A 106 -8.09 -8.17 -17.01
N GLY A 107 -8.10 -7.41 -18.11
CA GLY A 107 -9.32 -7.04 -18.85
C GLY A 107 -10.20 -5.99 -18.15
N VAL A 108 -9.97 -5.73 -16.85
CA VAL A 108 -10.75 -4.81 -16.02
C VAL A 108 -9.89 -3.68 -15.46
N SER A 109 -10.43 -2.46 -15.48
CA SER A 109 -9.75 -1.30 -14.90
C SER A 109 -9.98 -1.26 -13.39
N ILE A 110 -8.94 -1.54 -12.62
CA ILE A 110 -8.95 -1.51 -11.16
C ILE A 110 -8.32 -0.21 -10.69
N THR A 111 -9.10 0.65 -10.05
CA THR A 111 -8.61 1.92 -9.47
C THR A 111 -8.08 1.70 -8.05
N PRO A 112 -7.29 2.62 -7.47
CA PRO A 112 -6.83 2.52 -6.07
C PRO A 112 -7.96 2.29 -5.04
N HIS A 113 -9.17 2.78 -5.31
CA HIS A 113 -10.34 2.55 -4.44
C HIS A 113 -10.75 1.08 -4.45
N LEU A 114 -10.75 0.44 -5.62
CA LEU A 114 -11.17 -0.95 -5.77
C LEU A 114 -10.21 -1.94 -5.09
N PHE A 115 -8.92 -1.61 -4.96
CA PHE A 115 -8.00 -2.41 -4.13
C PHE A 115 -8.41 -2.40 -2.65
N ARG A 116 -8.92 -1.27 -2.14
CA ARG A 116 -9.40 -1.15 -0.77
C ARG A 116 -10.69 -1.94 -0.55
N ASP A 117 -11.61 -1.84 -1.51
CA ASP A 117 -12.88 -2.58 -1.46
C ASP A 117 -12.63 -4.09 -1.55
N ALA A 118 -11.70 -4.51 -2.40
CA ALA A 118 -11.28 -5.91 -2.50
C ALA A 118 -10.68 -6.41 -1.18
N ALA A 119 -9.78 -5.65 -0.56
CA ALA A 119 -9.19 -6.03 0.73
C ALA A 119 -10.25 -6.18 1.83
N ALA A 120 -11.19 -5.23 1.93
CA ALA A 120 -12.31 -5.33 2.87
C ALA A 120 -13.18 -6.56 2.59
N THR A 121 -13.54 -6.78 1.33
CA THR A 121 -14.39 -7.90 0.92
C THR A 121 -13.72 -9.24 1.19
N SER A 122 -12.43 -9.40 0.88
CA SER A 122 -11.69 -10.63 1.12
C SER A 122 -11.65 -10.96 2.61
N LEU A 123 -11.28 -9.99 3.46
CA LEU A 123 -11.27 -10.18 4.91
C LEU A 123 -12.67 -10.50 5.47
N SER A 124 -13.73 -9.86 4.96
CA SER A 124 -15.10 -10.17 5.38
C SER A 124 -15.58 -11.57 4.97
N ARG A 125 -15.06 -12.11 3.86
CA ARG A 125 -15.50 -13.42 3.33
C ARG A 125 -14.82 -14.61 3.99
N LEU A 126 -13.60 -14.42 4.51
CA LEU A 126 -12.81 -15.51 5.07
C LEU A 126 -13.28 -15.92 6.46
N SER A 127 -13.44 -14.95 7.36
CA SER A 127 -14.03 -15.21 8.67
C SER A 127 -14.52 -13.92 9.35
N PRO A 128 -15.48 -14.01 10.29
CA PRO A 128 -15.85 -12.90 11.17
C PRO A 128 -14.65 -12.32 11.95
N GLN A 129 -13.67 -13.16 12.29
CA GLN A 129 -12.45 -12.78 12.99
C GLN A 129 -11.53 -11.93 12.08
N ASP A 130 -11.34 -12.33 10.82
CA ASP A 130 -10.54 -11.58 9.84
C ASP A 130 -11.17 -10.24 9.46
N ALA A 131 -12.50 -10.15 9.50
CA ALA A 131 -13.22 -8.89 9.30
C ALA A 131 -12.79 -7.80 10.31
N MET A 132 -12.30 -8.18 11.50
CA MET A 132 -11.77 -7.24 12.49
C MET A 132 -10.49 -6.53 12.01
N LEU A 133 -9.72 -7.13 11.10
CA LEU A 133 -8.49 -6.58 10.53
C LEU A 133 -8.75 -5.44 9.54
N ILE A 134 -9.97 -5.32 9.00
CA ILE A 134 -10.32 -4.33 7.98
C ILE A 134 -10.06 -2.90 8.46
N ARG A 135 -10.50 -2.57 9.69
CA ARG A 135 -10.38 -1.22 10.23
C ARG A 135 -8.91 -0.79 10.39
N PRO A 136 -8.03 -1.56 11.07
CA PRO A 136 -6.62 -1.21 11.16
C PRO A 136 -5.88 -1.27 9.81
N LEU A 137 -6.19 -2.24 8.93
CA LEU A 137 -5.57 -2.35 7.60
C LEU A 137 -5.85 -1.11 6.74
N LEU A 138 -7.09 -0.64 6.78
CA LEU A 138 -7.54 0.48 5.95
C LEU A 138 -7.27 1.86 6.60
N GLY A 139 -6.70 1.91 7.80
CA GLY A 139 -6.42 3.17 8.52
C GLY A 139 -7.66 3.84 9.12
N HIS A 140 -8.68 3.05 9.49
CA HIS A 140 -9.78 3.47 10.35
C HIS A 140 -9.45 3.20 11.83
N SER A 141 -8.30 3.70 12.28
CA SER A 141 -7.88 3.66 13.67
C SER A 141 -8.50 4.84 14.44
N SER A 142 -9.75 4.69 14.88
CA SER A 142 -10.11 5.30 16.16
C SER A 142 -9.67 4.30 17.23
N PHE A 143 -8.72 4.68 18.08
CA PHE A 143 -8.23 3.88 19.22
C PHE A 143 -9.27 3.72 20.34
N ARG A 144 -10.57 3.76 20.01
CA ARG A 144 -11.68 3.55 20.92
C ARG A 144 -12.71 2.64 20.26
N THR A 145 -12.91 1.50 20.93
CA THR A 145 -14.05 0.59 20.79
C THR A 145 -13.97 -0.43 19.64
N ALA A 146 -13.29 -1.54 19.92
CA ALA A 146 -13.58 -2.87 19.35
C ALA A 146 -12.98 -3.95 20.28
N GLU A 147 -13.71 -4.23 21.37
CA GLU A 147 -13.58 -5.36 22.32
C GLU A 147 -12.21 -5.93 22.74
N ARG A 148 -12.14 -6.10 24.05
CA ARG A 148 -10.98 -6.18 24.96
C ARG A 148 -10.12 -7.44 24.83
N HIS A 149 -10.25 -8.23 23.76
CA HIS A 149 -9.54 -9.51 23.63
C HIS A 149 -8.58 -9.64 22.44
N TYR A 150 -8.58 -8.72 21.46
CA TYR A 150 -7.68 -8.79 20.29
C TYR A 150 -6.89 -7.49 20.00
N ILE A 151 -7.10 -6.43 20.79
CA ILE A 151 -6.46 -5.11 20.59
C ILE A 151 -5.05 -5.11 21.21
N HIS A 152 -4.11 -5.80 20.57
CA HIS A 152 -2.70 -5.47 20.72
C HIS A 152 -1.90 -5.59 19.41
N ALA A 153 -2.58 -5.87 18.29
CA ALA A 153 -1.95 -5.91 16.99
C ALA A 153 -1.60 -4.50 16.51
N SER A 154 -0.31 -4.21 16.40
CA SER A 154 0.18 -3.03 15.69
C SER A 154 -0.27 -3.07 14.23
N SER A 155 -0.39 -1.93 13.54
CA SER A 155 -0.74 -1.90 12.11
C SER A 155 0.21 -2.77 11.25
N ASN A 156 1.44 -3.00 11.70
CA ASN A 156 2.39 -3.95 11.11
C ASN A 156 1.91 -5.40 11.18
N GLU A 157 1.33 -5.82 12.31
CA GLU A 157 0.80 -7.18 12.50
C GLU A 157 -0.41 -7.42 11.60
N VAL A 158 -1.30 -6.43 11.52
CA VAL A 158 -2.47 -6.46 10.64
C VAL A 158 -2.08 -6.57 9.15
N GLY A 159 -1.07 -5.80 8.72
CA GLY A 159 -0.55 -5.92 7.35
C GLY A 159 0.06 -7.30 7.05
N ARG A 160 0.77 -7.89 8.03
CA ARG A 160 1.31 -9.25 7.90
C ARG A 160 0.23 -10.30 7.85
N ASP A 161 -0.81 -10.19 8.69
CA ASP A 161 -1.89 -11.17 8.73
C ASP A 161 -2.73 -11.13 7.46
N TYR A 162 -2.99 -9.93 6.91
CA TYR A 162 -3.60 -9.80 5.60
C TYR A 162 -2.74 -10.42 4.49
N ALA A 163 -1.41 -10.24 4.53
CA ALA A 163 -0.51 -10.87 3.56
C ALA A 163 -0.50 -12.40 3.67
N LYS A 164 -0.57 -12.97 4.88
CA LYS A 164 -0.70 -14.43 5.08
C LYS A 164 -2.01 -14.96 4.52
N VAL A 165 -3.11 -14.25 4.79
CA VAL A 165 -4.44 -14.54 4.23
C VAL A 165 -4.38 -14.60 2.70
N LEU A 166 -3.77 -13.61 2.06
CA LEU A 166 -3.63 -13.60 0.60
C LEU A 166 -2.70 -14.70 0.08
N ALA A 167 -1.66 -15.07 0.84
CA ALA A 167 -0.77 -16.18 0.47
C ALA A 167 -1.54 -17.52 0.47
N GLY A 168 -2.38 -17.79 1.48
CA GLY A 168 -3.21 -18.99 1.51
C GLY A 168 -4.18 -19.07 0.33
N LEU A 169 -4.80 -17.95 -0.05
CA LEU A 169 -5.68 -17.90 -1.24
C LEU A 169 -4.93 -18.20 -2.55
N LEU A 170 -3.65 -17.81 -2.65
CA LEU A 170 -2.82 -18.10 -3.82
C LEU A 170 -2.46 -19.59 -3.90
N GLU A 171 -2.21 -20.23 -2.76
CA GLU A 171 -1.93 -21.67 -2.68
C GLU A 171 -3.17 -22.52 -3.05
N GLU A 172 -4.37 -22.11 -2.65
CA GLU A 172 -5.63 -22.81 -2.99
C GLU A 172 -6.05 -22.66 -4.47
N SER A 173 -5.53 -21.63 -5.15
CA SER A 173 -5.88 -21.32 -6.55
C SER A 173 -4.93 -21.95 -7.57
N THR A 174 -3.93 -22.71 -7.13
CA THR A 174 -2.90 -23.37 -7.96
C THR A 174 -3.09 -24.88 -7.96
#